data_AF-A0A962LZ21-F1
#
_entry.id   AF-A0A962LZ21-F1
#
_cell.length_a   1.000
_cell.length_b   1.000
_cell.length_c   1.000
_cell.angle_alpha   90.00
_cell.angle_beta   90.00
_cell.angle_gamma   90.00
#
_symmetry.space_group_name_H-M   'P 1'
#
loop_
_entity.id
_entity.type
_entity.pdbx_description
1 polymer ?
#
loop_
_entity_poly.entity_id
_entity_poly.type
_entity_poly.pdbx_seq_one_letter_code
_entity_poly.pdbx_strand_id
1 'polypeptide(L)'
;MKQLLKKVFNGLDSLFSRAFTPAWNPMYQLGALGFFYFWIVAVTGVYLFIFFETSISGAYSSIEQITIGQWYLGGVMRSFHRYASAAMGITVTLHLLREFARDRYSGPRWFSWVSGIPLLWLLFASAIGGYWLVWDQQAQYIAVLTAEWFDWLPIMVDPMASNFLNESTLSDRFFSLLVFLHIGIPLALLLGMFIHIKRVTAARSNPAKGLAAGTLLALLAISLWRPALSQAPANLDMAVTQVGLDWIFLNPYPLINSWGPGQTWALLVGLSTVLCLLPWLPSRRPKQTPVAVVYPPDCNGCGWCLADCPYEAISMKEHDYKPGHKQSVVDPDLCVSCGICAGACPSSSPFRHVDELTTGISIPGLHIKELLSLTETKLRELDAGAPRIMLYGCDHGSVVEGMQSNNVATISMPCSALVPPAFVDYVLRQDLAEGVLISGCCEGDCYHRLGNTWMDQRFAMERMPKLRTRVPRERVRLRWLGAQGTGELGRELIDFQQQLAKNSADVDLLQLQEVGND
;
A
#
# COMPACT_ATOMS: atom_id res chain seq x y z
N MET A 1 20.29 -8.70 2.43
CA MET A 1 19.33 -8.26 1.38
C MET A 1 18.11 -7.51 1.92
N LYS A 2 17.23 -8.11 2.75
CA LYS A 2 15.96 -7.45 3.15
C LYS A 2 16.12 -6.18 4.00
N GLN A 3 17.05 -6.16 4.96
CA GLN A 3 17.35 -4.95 5.72
C GLN A 3 17.88 -3.82 4.81
N LEU A 4 18.65 -4.18 3.77
CA LEU A 4 19.11 -3.23 2.76
C LEU A 4 17.92 -2.66 1.99
N LEU A 5 16.97 -3.50 1.52
CA LEU A 5 15.74 -3.03 0.87
C LEU A 5 14.92 -2.12 1.78
N LYS A 6 14.74 -2.48 3.08
CA LYS A 6 14.07 -1.60 4.05
C LYS A 6 14.76 -0.23 4.13
N LYS A 7 16.10 -0.20 4.24
CA LYS A 7 16.88 1.06 4.26
C LYS A 7 16.70 1.87 2.97
N VAL A 8 16.74 1.22 1.80
CA VAL A 8 16.53 1.88 0.50
C VAL A 8 15.15 2.51 0.43
N PHE A 9 14.09 1.75 0.73
CA PHE A 9 12.73 2.30 0.72
C PHE A 9 12.53 3.40 1.74
N ASN A 10 13.08 3.29 2.95
CA ASN A 10 13.02 4.36 3.94
C ASN A 10 13.74 5.63 3.45
N GLY A 11 14.86 5.48 2.76
CA GLY A 11 15.58 6.59 2.12
C GLY A 11 14.79 7.26 1.01
N LEU A 12 14.14 6.46 0.15
CA LEU A 12 13.24 6.96 -0.90
C LEU A 12 12.03 7.67 -0.29
N ASP A 13 11.38 7.08 0.71
CA ASP A 13 10.25 7.68 1.41
C ASP A 13 10.64 9.03 2.00
N SER A 14 11.82 9.13 2.64
CA SER A 14 12.36 10.39 3.17
C SER A 14 12.62 11.43 2.07
N LEU A 15 13.19 11.02 0.94
CA LEU A 15 13.45 11.90 -0.21
C LEU A 15 12.14 12.47 -0.76
N PHE A 16 11.15 11.62 -1.01
CA PHE A 16 9.86 12.06 -1.54
C PHE A 16 9.07 12.87 -0.52
N SER A 17 9.15 12.56 0.78
CA SER A 17 8.50 13.35 1.83
C SER A 17 9.09 14.76 2.01
N ARG A 18 10.31 15.04 1.50
CA ARG A 18 10.84 16.41 1.45
C ARG A 18 10.21 17.24 0.34
N ALA A 19 9.81 16.61 -0.76
CA ALA A 19 9.27 17.29 -1.94
C ALA A 19 7.74 17.28 -1.98
N PHE A 20 7.10 16.28 -1.37
CA PHE A 20 5.67 16.05 -1.44
C PHE A 20 5.06 15.89 -0.05
N THR A 21 3.83 16.38 0.11
CA THR A 21 3.00 16.04 1.27
C THR A 21 2.72 14.53 1.30
N PRO A 22 2.38 13.94 2.46
CA PRO A 22 2.07 12.51 2.55
C PRO A 22 1.01 12.05 1.54
N ALA A 23 -0.02 12.88 1.32
CA ALA A 23 -1.07 12.62 0.34
C ALA A 23 -0.60 12.62 -1.12
N TRP A 24 0.54 13.22 -1.44
CA TRP A 24 1.09 13.32 -2.81
C TRP A 24 2.36 12.48 -2.99
N ASN A 25 2.85 11.83 -1.93
CA ASN A 25 4.03 10.98 -2.02
C ASN A 25 3.70 9.72 -2.86
N PRO A 26 4.39 9.50 -4.00
CA PRO A 26 4.11 8.38 -4.89
C PRO A 26 4.44 7.03 -4.25
N MET A 27 5.41 6.97 -3.34
CA MET A 27 5.80 5.71 -2.69
C MET A 27 4.69 5.12 -1.82
N TYR A 28 3.80 5.97 -1.31
CA TYR A 28 2.65 5.54 -0.49
C TYR A 28 1.45 5.12 -1.35
N GLN A 29 1.50 5.37 -2.67
CA GLN A 29 0.39 5.18 -3.60
C GLN A 29 0.71 4.25 -4.77
N LEU A 30 1.78 3.44 -4.68
CA LEU A 30 2.22 2.55 -5.76
C LEU A 30 1.10 1.63 -6.27
N GLY A 31 0.28 1.05 -5.38
CA GLY A 31 -0.86 0.21 -5.80
C GLY A 31 -1.91 0.99 -6.60
N ALA A 32 -2.27 2.20 -6.14
CA ALA A 32 -3.23 3.07 -6.81
C ALA A 32 -2.70 3.61 -8.15
N LEU A 33 -1.40 3.95 -8.21
CA LEU A 33 -0.72 4.34 -9.44
C LEU A 33 -0.71 3.19 -10.45
N GLY A 34 -0.51 1.94 -10.03
CA GLY A 34 -0.60 0.77 -10.90
C GLY A 34 -1.97 0.63 -11.59
N PHE A 35 -3.06 0.79 -10.83
CA PHE A 35 -4.43 0.83 -11.38
C PHE A 35 -4.66 2.03 -12.31
N PHE A 36 -4.14 3.19 -11.95
CA PHE A 36 -4.27 4.40 -12.76
C PHE A 36 -3.56 4.27 -14.12
N TYR A 37 -2.33 3.75 -14.13
CA TYR A 37 -1.60 3.50 -15.37
C TYR A 37 -2.24 2.40 -16.21
N PHE A 38 -2.85 1.37 -15.59
CA PHE A 38 -3.64 0.40 -16.33
C PHE A 38 -4.77 1.08 -17.13
N TRP A 39 -5.53 1.98 -16.51
CA TRP A 39 -6.60 2.71 -17.22
C TRP A 39 -6.08 3.59 -18.34
N ILE A 40 -4.93 4.24 -18.14
CA ILE A 40 -4.28 5.02 -19.20
C ILE A 40 -3.93 4.11 -20.39
N VAL A 41 -3.26 2.97 -20.13
CA VAL A 41 -2.88 1.99 -21.15
C VAL A 41 -4.11 1.42 -21.85
N ALA A 42 -5.17 1.09 -21.10
CA ALA A 42 -6.41 0.56 -21.67
C ALA A 42 -7.08 1.57 -22.63
N VAL A 43 -7.27 2.82 -22.19
CA VAL A 43 -7.91 3.86 -23.01
C VAL A 43 -7.09 4.19 -24.26
N THR A 44 -5.78 4.33 -24.10
CA THR A 44 -4.89 4.61 -25.23
C THR A 44 -4.76 3.42 -26.17
N GLY A 45 -4.82 2.19 -25.64
CA GLY A 45 -4.82 0.96 -26.43
C GLY A 45 -6.08 0.83 -27.30
N VAL A 46 -7.26 1.17 -26.75
CA VAL A 46 -8.50 1.24 -27.54
C VAL A 46 -8.37 2.25 -28.68
N TYR A 47 -7.79 3.43 -28.43
CA TYR A 47 -7.55 4.41 -29.49
C TYR A 47 -6.64 3.84 -30.59
N LEU A 48 -5.51 3.23 -30.22
CA LEU A 48 -4.57 2.66 -31.19
C LEU A 48 -5.20 1.52 -32.00
N PHE A 49 -6.02 0.68 -31.35
CA PHE A 49 -6.71 -0.42 -32.00
C PHE A 49 -7.66 0.03 -33.12
N ILE A 50 -8.31 1.20 -32.99
CA ILE A 50 -9.21 1.75 -34.03
C ILE A 50 -8.49 1.95 -35.37
N PHE A 51 -7.20 2.26 -35.34
CA PHE A 51 -6.39 2.56 -36.52
C PHE A 51 -5.41 1.43 -36.89
N PHE A 52 -5.37 0.34 -36.11
CA PHE A 52 -4.45 -0.76 -36.33
C PHE A 52 -5.01 -1.77 -37.34
N GLU A 53 -4.19 -2.17 -38.31
CA GLU A 53 -4.57 -3.17 -39.30
C GLU A 53 -4.04 -4.57 -38.90
N THR A 54 -4.91 -5.58 -38.93
CA THR A 54 -4.63 -6.95 -38.45
C THR A 54 -4.17 -7.91 -39.56
N SER A 55 -3.44 -7.38 -40.55
CA SER A 55 -2.84 -8.15 -41.64
C SER A 55 -1.31 -8.17 -41.51
N ILE A 56 -0.65 -9.17 -42.10
CA ILE A 56 0.82 -9.27 -42.04
C ILE A 56 1.48 -8.07 -42.71
N SER A 57 0.99 -7.70 -43.90
CA SER A 57 1.51 -6.56 -44.65
C SER A 57 1.12 -5.22 -44.05
N GLY A 58 -0.01 -5.14 -43.34
CA GLY A 58 -0.58 -3.91 -42.80
C GLY A 58 -0.16 -3.57 -41.38
N ALA A 59 0.26 -4.54 -40.57
CA ALA A 59 0.58 -4.33 -39.15
C ALA A 59 1.65 -3.24 -38.94
N TYR A 60 2.81 -3.39 -39.59
CA TYR A 60 3.89 -2.40 -39.48
C TYR A 60 3.48 -1.04 -40.08
N SER A 61 2.90 -1.04 -41.29
CA SER A 61 2.54 0.20 -41.99
C SER A 61 1.46 1.00 -41.27
N SER A 62 0.49 0.34 -40.64
CA SER A 62 -0.56 1.01 -39.86
C SER A 62 0.00 1.70 -38.61
N ILE A 63 0.96 1.06 -37.91
CA ILE A 63 1.67 1.68 -36.78
C ILE A 63 2.51 2.89 -37.24
N GLU A 64 3.19 2.78 -38.37
CA GLU A 64 3.94 3.91 -38.95
C GLU A 64 3.00 5.06 -39.37
N GLN A 65 1.82 4.73 -39.91
CA GLN A 65 0.81 5.72 -40.25
C GLN A 65 0.26 6.44 -39.01
N ILE A 66 0.02 5.72 -37.90
CA ILE A 66 -0.35 6.32 -36.61
C ILE A 66 0.77 7.22 -36.11
N THR A 67 2.02 6.75 -36.20
CA THR A 67 3.20 7.42 -35.62
C THR A 67 3.56 8.71 -36.38
N ILE A 68 3.63 8.63 -37.70
CA ILE A 68 4.12 9.71 -38.57
C ILE A 68 2.95 10.44 -39.24
N GLY A 69 1.98 9.71 -39.79
CA GLY A 69 0.85 10.27 -40.53
C GLY A 69 -0.16 11.02 -39.64
N GLN A 70 -0.34 10.56 -38.39
CA GLN A 70 -1.17 11.23 -37.37
C GLN A 70 -0.32 11.74 -36.20
N TRP A 71 0.90 12.23 -36.45
CA TRP A 71 1.89 12.52 -35.39
C TRP A 71 1.35 13.33 -34.20
N TYR A 72 0.46 14.29 -34.46
CA TYR A 72 -0.09 15.20 -33.44
C TYR A 72 -0.92 14.48 -32.37
N LEU A 73 -1.70 13.47 -32.75
CA LEU A 73 -2.57 12.73 -31.83
C LEU A 73 -2.19 11.25 -31.77
N GLY A 74 -2.09 10.58 -32.90
CA GLY A 74 -1.69 9.18 -33.00
C GLY A 74 -0.27 8.92 -32.50
N GLY A 75 0.71 9.71 -32.95
CA GLY A 75 2.10 9.57 -32.51
C GLY A 75 2.28 9.84 -31.01
N VAL A 76 1.60 10.87 -30.51
CA VAL A 76 1.56 11.16 -29.06
C VAL A 76 0.86 10.03 -28.30
N MET A 77 -0.28 9.50 -28.77
CA MET A 77 -0.98 8.40 -28.10
C MET A 77 -0.18 7.10 -28.08
N ARG A 78 0.52 6.77 -29.16
CA ARG A 78 1.42 5.62 -29.19
C ARG A 78 2.53 5.76 -28.15
N SER A 79 3.17 6.94 -28.11
CA SER A 79 4.22 7.24 -27.14
C SER A 79 3.69 7.20 -25.72
N PHE A 80 2.51 7.77 -25.48
CA PHE A 80 1.87 7.82 -24.18
C PHE A 80 1.46 6.42 -23.70
N HIS A 81 0.93 5.57 -24.57
CA HIS A 81 0.65 4.15 -24.29
C HIS A 81 1.93 3.40 -23.88
N ARG A 82 3.02 3.58 -24.63
CA ARG A 82 4.33 2.98 -24.36
C ARG A 82 4.89 3.41 -23.01
N TYR A 83 4.90 4.71 -22.72
CA TYR A 83 5.43 5.24 -21.46
C TYR A 83 4.54 4.91 -20.26
N ALA A 84 3.22 4.90 -20.42
CA ALA A 84 2.31 4.47 -19.37
C ALA A 84 2.47 2.98 -19.03
N SER A 85 2.66 2.12 -20.03
CA SER A 85 2.99 0.71 -19.80
C SER A 85 4.30 0.54 -19.03
N ALA A 86 5.35 1.29 -19.42
CA ALA A 86 6.62 1.31 -18.70
C ALA A 86 6.48 1.79 -17.24
N ALA A 87 5.74 2.89 -17.03
CA ALA A 87 5.46 3.41 -15.70
C ALA A 87 4.68 2.42 -14.83
N MET A 88 3.72 1.69 -15.43
CA MET A 88 3.00 0.60 -14.76
C MET A 88 3.96 -0.51 -14.32
N GLY A 89 4.84 -0.99 -15.22
CA GLY A 89 5.82 -2.02 -14.92
C GLY A 89 6.78 -1.64 -13.78
N ILE A 90 7.31 -0.41 -13.82
CA ILE A 90 8.17 0.13 -12.74
C ILE A 90 7.39 0.19 -11.42
N THR A 91 6.18 0.75 -11.45
CA THR A 91 5.35 0.94 -10.24
C THR A 91 4.96 -0.39 -9.60
N VAL A 92 4.57 -1.38 -10.40
CA VAL A 92 4.23 -2.74 -9.91
C VAL A 92 5.47 -3.43 -9.33
N THR A 93 6.64 -3.26 -9.95
CA THR A 93 7.91 -3.80 -9.43
C THR A 93 8.26 -3.16 -8.08
N LEU A 94 8.16 -1.83 -7.97
CA LEU A 94 8.36 -1.12 -6.70
C LEU A 94 7.33 -1.55 -5.65
N HIS A 95 6.07 -1.75 -6.03
CA HIS A 95 5.01 -2.23 -5.14
C HIS A 95 5.38 -3.61 -4.56
N LEU A 96 5.73 -4.58 -5.41
CA LEU A 96 6.14 -5.92 -4.98
C LEU A 96 7.33 -5.87 -4.01
N LEU A 97 8.40 -5.14 -4.39
CA LEU A 97 9.62 -5.04 -3.58
C LEU A 97 9.38 -4.33 -2.25
N ARG A 98 8.51 -3.33 -2.23
CA ARG A 98 8.17 -2.56 -1.03
C ARG A 98 7.37 -3.40 -0.04
N GLU A 99 6.36 -4.12 -0.50
CA GLU A 99 5.54 -4.99 0.35
C GLU A 99 6.36 -6.19 0.85
N PHE A 100 7.29 -6.71 0.04
CA PHE A 100 8.31 -7.68 0.49
C PHE A 100 9.22 -7.08 1.59
N ALA A 101 9.74 -5.88 1.37
CA ALA A 101 10.62 -5.22 2.31
C ALA A 101 9.91 -4.99 3.64
N ARG A 102 8.64 -4.58 3.63
CA ARG A 102 7.85 -4.22 4.83
C ARG A 102 7.13 -5.39 5.51
N ASP A 103 7.39 -6.64 5.10
CA ASP A 103 6.74 -7.84 5.67
C ASP A 103 5.21 -7.90 5.49
N ARG A 104 4.71 -7.24 4.44
CA ARG A 104 3.27 -7.14 4.16
C ARG A 104 2.76 -8.26 3.25
N TYR A 105 3.35 -9.45 3.34
CA TYR A 105 2.99 -10.62 2.53
C TYR A 105 2.51 -11.83 3.35
N SER A 106 2.67 -11.81 4.67
CA SER A 106 2.32 -12.92 5.56
C SER A 106 1.04 -12.65 6.36
N GLY A 107 0.60 -13.65 7.14
CA GLY A 107 -0.62 -13.57 7.94
C GLY A 107 -1.85 -13.31 7.05
N PRO A 108 -2.80 -12.45 7.44
CA PRO A 108 -4.02 -12.23 6.66
C PRO A 108 -3.81 -11.54 5.32
N ARG A 109 -2.58 -11.12 4.99
CA ARG A 109 -2.21 -10.51 3.70
C ARG A 109 -1.74 -11.53 2.66
N TRP A 110 -1.60 -12.81 3.02
CA TRP A 110 -1.11 -13.84 2.10
C TRP A 110 -1.90 -13.89 0.79
N PHE A 111 -3.23 -13.70 0.88
CA PHE A 111 -4.11 -13.76 -0.28
C PHE A 111 -3.79 -12.66 -1.30
N SER A 112 -3.66 -11.41 -0.85
CA SER A 112 -3.28 -10.29 -1.72
C SER A 112 -1.89 -10.54 -2.30
N TRP A 113 -0.94 -11.04 -1.52
CA TRP A 113 0.39 -11.36 -2.03
C TRP A 113 0.38 -12.42 -3.15
N VAL A 114 -0.24 -13.58 -2.89
CA VAL A 114 -0.26 -14.71 -3.84
C VAL A 114 -1.09 -14.39 -5.08
N SER A 115 -2.23 -13.70 -4.92
CA SER A 115 -3.02 -13.25 -6.07
C SER A 115 -2.26 -12.26 -6.96
N GLY A 116 -1.25 -11.55 -6.45
CA GLY A 116 -0.41 -10.65 -7.24
C GLY A 116 0.55 -11.38 -8.20
N ILE A 117 0.97 -12.61 -7.89
CA ILE A 117 1.97 -13.33 -8.70
C ILE A 117 1.45 -13.67 -10.11
N PRO A 118 0.23 -14.21 -10.30
CA PRO A 118 -0.35 -14.36 -11.64
C PRO A 118 -0.50 -13.03 -12.38
N LEU A 119 -0.76 -11.92 -11.68
CA LEU A 119 -0.88 -10.60 -12.33
C LEU A 119 0.45 -10.11 -12.92
N LEU A 120 1.58 -10.46 -12.31
CA LEU A 120 2.90 -10.17 -12.87
C LEU A 120 3.08 -10.86 -14.23
N TRP A 121 2.65 -12.12 -14.34
CA TRP A 121 2.70 -12.88 -15.59
C TRP A 121 1.73 -12.33 -16.64
N LEU A 122 0.50 -11.96 -16.25
CA LEU A 122 -0.46 -11.33 -17.17
C LEU A 122 0.04 -9.96 -17.67
N LEU A 123 0.61 -9.15 -16.79
CA LEU A 123 1.22 -7.86 -17.15
C LEU A 123 2.39 -8.07 -18.13
N PHE A 124 3.29 -9.02 -17.82
CA PHE A 124 4.41 -9.36 -18.69
C PHE A 124 3.93 -9.86 -20.06
N ALA A 125 3.02 -10.82 -20.11
CA ALA A 125 2.48 -11.37 -21.36
C ALA A 125 1.77 -10.29 -22.19
N SER A 126 0.98 -9.42 -21.55
CA SER A 126 0.36 -8.29 -22.22
C SER A 126 1.38 -7.33 -22.80
N ALA A 127 2.44 -7.00 -22.05
CA ALA A 127 3.49 -6.11 -22.52
C ALA A 127 4.19 -6.72 -23.74
N ILE A 128 4.65 -7.97 -23.66
CA ILE A 128 5.31 -8.67 -24.78
C ILE A 128 4.41 -8.73 -26.02
N GLY A 129 3.12 -9.06 -25.87
CA GLY A 129 2.17 -9.03 -26.99
C GLY A 129 2.05 -7.65 -27.64
N GLY A 130 2.19 -6.57 -26.87
CA GLY A 130 2.21 -5.20 -27.40
C GLY A 130 3.44 -4.89 -28.24
N TYR A 131 4.63 -5.43 -27.90
CA TYR A 131 5.81 -5.29 -28.76
C TYR A 131 5.63 -6.04 -30.08
N TRP A 132 5.03 -7.22 -30.05
CA TRP A 132 4.81 -8.01 -31.26
C TRP A 132 3.92 -7.29 -32.28
N LEU A 133 2.92 -6.54 -31.80
CA LEU A 133 2.00 -5.78 -32.66
C LEU A 133 2.68 -4.65 -33.47
N VAL A 134 3.87 -4.19 -33.06
CA VAL A 134 4.63 -3.18 -33.82
C VAL A 134 5.23 -3.77 -35.10
N TRP A 135 5.58 -5.06 -35.07
CA TRP A 135 6.16 -5.81 -36.19
C TRP A 135 7.40 -5.17 -36.84
N ASP A 136 8.25 -4.54 -36.04
CA ASP A 136 9.59 -4.08 -36.43
C ASP A 136 10.67 -5.14 -36.12
N GLN A 137 11.94 -4.83 -36.40
CA GLN A 137 13.06 -5.73 -36.12
C GLN A 137 13.13 -6.18 -34.65
N GLN A 138 12.75 -5.31 -33.70
CA GLN A 138 12.68 -5.67 -32.29
C GLN A 138 11.54 -6.65 -32.03
N ALA A 139 10.36 -6.41 -32.60
CA ALA A 139 9.24 -7.34 -32.51
C ALA A 139 9.60 -8.73 -33.05
N GLN A 140 10.27 -8.82 -34.21
CA GLN A 140 10.74 -10.08 -34.78
C GLN A 140 11.67 -10.83 -33.83
N TYR A 141 12.70 -10.15 -33.31
CA TYR A 141 13.64 -10.74 -32.36
C TYR A 141 12.94 -11.30 -31.11
N ILE A 142 12.04 -10.50 -30.52
CA ILE A 142 11.26 -10.88 -29.34
C ILE A 142 10.33 -12.06 -29.69
N ALA A 143 9.69 -12.05 -30.85
CA ALA A 143 8.76 -13.08 -31.26
C ALA A 143 9.44 -14.44 -31.45
N VAL A 144 10.55 -14.47 -32.20
CA VAL A 144 11.34 -15.68 -32.42
C VAL A 144 11.87 -16.25 -31.11
N LEU A 145 12.52 -15.44 -30.27
CA LEU A 145 13.08 -15.93 -29.00
C LEU A 145 12.02 -16.37 -28.01
N THR A 146 10.86 -15.70 -27.97
CA THR A 146 9.75 -16.19 -27.16
C THR A 146 9.25 -17.52 -27.69
N ALA A 147 9.16 -17.68 -29.01
CA ALA A 147 8.73 -18.92 -29.61
C ALA A 147 9.66 -20.09 -29.27
N GLU A 148 10.96 -19.91 -29.46
CA GLU A 148 11.97 -20.87 -29.03
C GLU A 148 11.94 -21.14 -27.52
N TRP A 149 11.64 -20.11 -26.72
CA TRP A 149 11.52 -20.25 -25.28
C TRP A 149 10.34 -21.14 -24.88
N PHE A 150 9.20 -21.00 -25.56
CA PHE A 150 8.03 -21.86 -25.34
C PHE A 150 8.21 -23.27 -25.93
N ASP A 151 8.96 -23.43 -27.02
CA ASP A 151 9.25 -24.74 -27.64
C ASP A 151 10.06 -25.67 -26.73
N TRP A 152 10.77 -25.10 -25.74
CA TRP A 152 11.41 -25.88 -24.70
C TRP A 152 10.40 -26.61 -23.78
N LEU A 153 9.17 -26.11 -23.65
CA LEU A 153 8.12 -26.78 -22.88
C LEU A 153 7.53 -27.92 -23.72
N PRO A 154 7.49 -29.16 -23.19
CA PRO A 154 6.97 -30.33 -23.91
C PRO A 154 5.44 -30.36 -23.94
N ILE A 155 4.81 -29.22 -24.25
CA ILE A 155 3.35 -29.01 -24.27
C ILE A 155 2.86 -28.88 -25.71
N MET A 156 3.67 -28.28 -26.60
CA MET A 156 3.33 -28.09 -28.00
C MET A 156 3.78 -29.30 -28.84
N VAL A 157 2.92 -29.74 -29.77
CA VAL A 157 3.24 -30.84 -30.70
C VAL A 157 4.18 -30.37 -31.79
N ASP A 158 3.90 -29.18 -32.35
CA ASP A 158 4.72 -28.52 -33.36
C ASP A 158 5.45 -27.31 -32.75
N PRO A 159 6.74 -27.07 -33.09
CA PRO A 159 7.48 -25.91 -32.59
C PRO A 159 6.82 -24.60 -33.02
N MET A 160 6.46 -23.75 -32.07
CA MET A 160 5.95 -22.40 -32.32
C MET A 160 6.94 -21.57 -33.14
N ALA A 161 8.25 -21.77 -32.97
CA ALA A 161 9.27 -21.06 -33.74
C ALA A 161 9.19 -21.35 -35.25
N SER A 162 8.60 -22.47 -35.66
CA SER A 162 8.45 -22.80 -37.08
C SER A 162 7.55 -21.81 -37.84
N ASN A 163 6.67 -21.10 -37.14
CA ASN A 163 5.82 -20.05 -37.74
C ASN A 163 6.64 -18.86 -38.24
N PHE A 164 7.86 -18.66 -37.72
CA PHE A 164 8.71 -17.49 -38.02
C PHE A 164 9.86 -17.81 -38.99
N LEU A 165 9.81 -18.95 -39.70
CA LEU A 165 10.86 -19.35 -40.64
C LEU A 165 10.92 -18.46 -41.90
N ASN A 166 9.76 -18.05 -42.40
CA ASN A 166 9.63 -17.11 -43.51
C ASN A 166 8.24 -16.46 -43.49
N GLU A 167 8.01 -15.44 -44.31
CA GLU A 167 6.72 -14.75 -44.31
C GLU A 167 5.55 -15.63 -44.78
N SER A 168 5.83 -16.64 -45.63
CA SER A 168 4.78 -17.53 -46.16
C SER A 168 4.21 -18.51 -45.12
N THR A 169 4.93 -18.73 -44.01
CA THR A 169 4.43 -19.54 -42.89
C THR A 169 3.52 -18.74 -41.95
N LEU A 170 3.54 -17.40 -42.02
CA LEU A 170 2.62 -16.55 -41.27
C LEU A 170 1.33 -16.32 -42.08
N SER A 171 0.21 -16.28 -41.38
CA SER A 171 -1.09 -15.89 -41.96
C SER A 171 -1.65 -14.67 -41.24
N ASP A 172 -2.54 -13.90 -41.88
CA ASP A 172 -3.22 -12.75 -41.24
C ASP A 172 -3.95 -13.14 -39.94
N ARG A 173 -4.33 -14.41 -39.80
CA ARG A 173 -4.92 -14.95 -38.57
C ARG A 173 -3.97 -14.83 -37.38
N PHE A 174 -2.66 -14.84 -37.59
CA PHE A 174 -1.66 -14.64 -36.53
C PHE A 174 -1.85 -13.27 -35.85
N PHE A 175 -1.91 -12.19 -36.64
CA PHE A 175 -2.10 -10.84 -36.09
C PHE A 175 -3.49 -10.64 -35.49
N SER A 176 -4.51 -11.23 -36.10
CA SER A 176 -5.87 -11.25 -35.53
C SER A 176 -5.90 -11.92 -34.15
N LEU A 177 -5.23 -13.07 -34.00
CA LEU A 177 -5.09 -13.78 -32.72
C LEU A 177 -4.26 -12.97 -31.73
N LEU A 178 -3.15 -12.38 -32.18
CA LEU A 178 -2.26 -11.58 -31.34
C LEU A 178 -2.98 -10.36 -30.77
N VAL A 179 -3.78 -9.64 -31.56
CA VAL A 179 -4.62 -8.55 -31.08
C VAL A 179 -5.68 -9.06 -30.11
N PHE A 180 -6.36 -10.17 -30.43
CA PHE A 180 -7.33 -10.76 -29.52
C PHE A 180 -6.72 -11.09 -28.16
N LEU A 181 -5.52 -11.70 -28.13
CA LEU A 181 -4.78 -11.99 -26.90
C LEU A 181 -4.33 -10.71 -26.20
N HIS A 182 -3.83 -9.71 -26.94
CA HIS A 182 -3.36 -8.46 -26.37
C HIS A 182 -4.50 -7.61 -25.77
N ILE A 183 -5.75 -7.79 -26.21
CA ILE A 183 -6.93 -7.19 -25.58
C ILE A 183 -7.44 -8.08 -24.43
N GLY A 184 -7.49 -9.40 -24.64
CA GLY A 184 -8.01 -10.36 -23.67
C GLY A 184 -7.18 -10.46 -22.40
N ILE A 185 -5.84 -10.43 -22.50
CA ILE A 185 -4.93 -10.54 -21.35
C ILE A 185 -5.09 -9.33 -20.39
N PRO A 186 -5.14 -8.06 -20.84
CA PRO A 186 -5.50 -6.92 -20.01
C PRO A 186 -6.87 -7.03 -19.34
N LEU A 187 -7.88 -7.60 -20.01
CA LEU A 187 -9.19 -7.81 -19.39
C LEU A 187 -9.12 -8.86 -18.27
N ALA A 188 -8.36 -9.94 -18.48
CA ALA A 188 -8.05 -10.91 -17.44
C ALA A 188 -7.22 -10.28 -16.30
N LEU A 189 -6.27 -9.40 -16.62
CA LEU A 189 -5.50 -8.62 -15.66
C LEU A 189 -6.41 -7.71 -14.82
N LEU A 190 -7.39 -7.03 -15.44
CA LEU A 190 -8.37 -6.19 -14.74
C LEU A 190 -9.21 -7.01 -13.76
N LEU A 191 -9.72 -8.17 -14.19
CA LEU A 191 -10.45 -9.09 -13.31
C LEU A 191 -9.56 -9.59 -12.17
N GLY A 192 -8.33 -9.97 -12.46
CA GLY A 192 -7.35 -10.41 -11.47
C GLY A 192 -6.98 -9.30 -10.48
N MET A 193 -6.85 -8.06 -10.93
CA MET A 193 -6.63 -6.87 -10.11
C MET A 193 -7.82 -6.63 -9.17
N PHE A 194 -9.06 -6.79 -9.64
CA PHE A 194 -10.25 -6.74 -8.79
C PHE A 194 -10.20 -7.81 -7.68
N ILE A 195 -9.82 -9.05 -8.02
CA ILE A 195 -9.64 -10.14 -7.05
C ILE A 195 -8.54 -9.79 -6.04
N HIS A 196 -7.42 -9.25 -6.50
CA HIS A 196 -6.25 -8.91 -5.70
C HIS A 196 -6.54 -7.89 -4.58
N ILE A 197 -7.41 -6.91 -4.86
CA ILE A 197 -7.81 -5.89 -3.89
C ILE A 197 -9.02 -6.28 -3.03
N LYS A 198 -9.70 -7.40 -3.32
CA LYS A 198 -10.97 -7.78 -2.67
C LYS A 198 -10.87 -7.91 -1.14
N ARG A 199 -9.71 -8.33 -0.61
CA ARG A 199 -9.46 -8.45 0.85
C ARG A 199 -8.74 -7.22 1.44
N VAL A 200 -8.67 -6.12 0.70
CA VAL A 200 -8.08 -4.86 1.13
C VAL A 200 -9.22 -3.89 1.42
N THR A 201 -9.56 -3.72 2.69
CA THR A 201 -10.60 -2.80 3.14
C THR A 201 -10.23 -1.37 2.74
N ALA A 202 -11.18 -0.66 2.12
CA ALA A 202 -11.01 0.70 1.60
C ALA A 202 -9.80 0.85 0.63
N ALA A 203 -9.59 -0.13 -0.25
CA ALA A 203 -8.57 -0.06 -1.28
C ALA A 203 -8.74 1.20 -2.15
N ARG A 204 -7.66 1.98 -2.30
CA ARG A 204 -7.62 3.13 -3.21
C ARG A 204 -7.21 2.65 -4.60
N SER A 205 -8.13 2.73 -5.55
CA SER A 205 -7.86 2.41 -6.96
C SER A 205 -7.36 3.60 -7.77
N ASN A 206 -7.54 4.83 -7.26
CA ASN A 206 -7.04 6.05 -7.88
C ASN A 206 -6.09 6.79 -6.92
N PRO A 207 -4.96 7.31 -7.41
CA PRO A 207 -4.08 8.14 -6.62
C PRO A 207 -4.74 9.51 -6.33
N ALA A 208 -4.16 10.27 -5.41
CA ALA A 208 -4.56 11.64 -5.15
C ALA A 208 -4.58 12.46 -6.44
N LYS A 209 -5.61 13.31 -6.61
CA LYS A 209 -5.86 14.05 -7.87
C LYS A 209 -4.65 14.83 -8.38
N GLY A 210 -3.90 15.47 -7.47
CA GLY A 210 -2.68 16.20 -7.83
C GLY A 210 -1.57 15.30 -8.35
N LEU A 211 -1.35 14.14 -7.72
CA LEU A 211 -0.38 13.14 -8.17
C LEU A 211 -0.80 12.51 -9.51
N ALA A 212 -2.10 12.24 -9.69
CA ALA A 212 -2.66 11.76 -10.96
C ALA A 212 -2.38 12.76 -12.10
N ALA A 213 -2.70 14.04 -11.89
CA ALA A 213 -2.47 15.10 -12.87
C ALA A 213 -0.98 15.29 -13.16
N GLY A 214 -0.14 15.33 -12.11
CA GLY A 214 1.31 15.49 -12.27
C GLY A 214 1.95 14.35 -13.06
N THR A 215 1.57 13.10 -12.78
CA THR A 215 2.09 11.93 -13.52
C THR A 215 1.56 11.88 -14.95
N LEU A 216 0.30 12.25 -15.19
CA LEU A 216 -0.26 12.37 -16.54
C LEU A 216 0.48 13.43 -17.36
N LEU A 217 0.73 14.62 -16.79
CA LEU A 217 1.50 15.68 -17.44
C LEU A 217 2.94 15.25 -17.71
N ALA A 218 3.59 14.55 -16.77
CA ALA A 218 4.93 14.03 -16.98
C ALA A 218 5.00 13.01 -18.12
N LEU A 219 4.02 12.09 -18.19
CA LEU A 219 3.89 11.12 -19.28
C LEU A 219 3.62 11.81 -20.63
N LEU A 220 2.81 12.86 -20.65
CA LEU A 220 2.56 13.63 -21.86
C LEU A 220 3.82 14.39 -22.31
N ALA A 221 4.52 15.02 -21.37
CA ALA A 221 5.76 15.75 -21.63
C ALA A 221 6.85 14.83 -22.22
N ILE A 222 7.06 13.64 -21.63
CA ILE A 222 8.04 12.69 -22.19
C ILE A 222 7.59 12.13 -23.55
N SER A 223 6.28 11.94 -23.76
CA SER A 223 5.74 11.51 -25.06
C SER A 223 5.99 12.53 -26.18
N LEU A 224 5.97 13.82 -25.85
CA LEU A 224 6.28 14.90 -26.79
C LEU A 224 7.80 15.07 -26.98
N TRP A 225 8.58 14.91 -25.90
CA TRP A 225 10.03 15.12 -25.94
C TRP A 225 10.79 13.96 -26.58
N ARG A 226 10.34 12.73 -26.33
CA ARG A 226 10.92 11.49 -26.85
C ARG A 226 9.79 10.64 -27.43
N PRO A 227 9.34 10.88 -28.67
CA PRO A 227 8.32 10.03 -29.27
C PRO A 227 8.80 8.58 -29.41
N ALA A 228 7.90 7.63 -29.21
CA ALA A 228 8.15 6.22 -29.49
C ALA A 228 8.14 6.03 -31.02
N LEU A 229 9.31 5.70 -31.57
CA LEU A 229 9.52 5.43 -33.00
C LEU A 229 9.75 3.94 -33.21
N SER A 230 9.37 3.43 -34.38
CA SER A 230 9.60 2.03 -34.76
C SER A 230 11.01 1.86 -35.31
N GLN A 231 11.55 0.64 -35.20
CA GLN A 231 12.75 0.25 -35.94
C GLN A 231 12.41 -0.09 -37.39
N ALA A 232 13.40 -0.54 -38.17
CA ALA A 232 13.13 -1.04 -39.51
C ALA A 232 12.09 -2.19 -39.48
N PRO A 233 11.32 -2.41 -40.56
CA PRO A 233 10.33 -3.47 -40.61
C PRO A 233 10.97 -4.84 -40.38
N ALA A 234 10.21 -5.76 -39.77
CA ALA A 234 10.60 -7.15 -39.65
C ALA A 234 10.91 -7.74 -41.04
N ASN A 235 11.97 -8.54 -41.13
CA ASN A 235 12.35 -9.31 -42.30
C ASN A 235 12.84 -10.68 -41.84
N LEU A 236 12.00 -11.71 -42.04
CA LEU A 236 12.28 -13.08 -41.58
C LEU A 236 13.43 -13.75 -42.34
N ASP A 237 13.82 -13.23 -43.51
CA ASP A 237 15.00 -13.71 -44.24
C ASP A 237 16.32 -13.22 -43.62
N MET A 238 16.25 -12.25 -42.70
CA MET A 238 17.42 -11.69 -42.02
C MET A 238 17.38 -11.93 -40.51
N ALA A 239 18.44 -12.53 -39.97
CA ALA A 239 18.60 -12.67 -38.53
C ALA A 239 18.88 -11.30 -37.88
N VAL A 240 18.11 -10.95 -36.86
CA VAL A 240 18.28 -9.71 -36.10
C VAL A 240 19.30 -9.93 -34.99
N THR A 241 20.48 -9.31 -35.09
CA THR A 241 21.58 -9.50 -34.11
C THR A 241 21.73 -8.35 -33.12
N GLN A 242 21.11 -7.20 -33.37
CA GLN A 242 21.14 -6.03 -32.48
C GLN A 242 19.75 -5.44 -32.33
N VAL A 243 19.32 -5.27 -31.08
CA VAL A 243 18.04 -4.64 -30.73
C VAL A 243 18.22 -3.77 -29.51
N GLY A 244 17.50 -2.64 -29.47
CA GLY A 244 17.46 -1.75 -28.30
C GLY A 244 16.59 -2.33 -27.18
N LEU A 245 17.08 -3.32 -26.44
CA LEU A 245 16.33 -3.91 -25.33
C LEU A 245 16.13 -2.90 -24.19
N ASP A 246 14.88 -2.62 -23.83
CA ASP A 246 14.58 -1.93 -22.58
C ASP A 246 14.58 -2.90 -21.39
N TRP A 247 15.01 -2.41 -20.24
CA TRP A 247 15.21 -3.23 -19.05
C TRP A 247 13.91 -3.53 -18.27
N ILE A 248 12.77 -2.95 -18.67
CA ILE A 248 11.53 -3.03 -17.90
C ILE A 248 10.84 -4.37 -18.17
N PHE A 249 10.57 -4.68 -19.44
CA PHE A 249 9.92 -5.94 -19.82
C PHE A 249 10.85 -6.91 -20.52
N LEU A 250 11.93 -6.47 -21.16
CA LEU A 250 12.77 -7.35 -21.97
C LEU A 250 13.94 -7.98 -21.18
N ASN A 251 13.92 -7.90 -19.85
CA ASN A 251 14.95 -8.49 -18.99
C ASN A 251 15.12 -10.03 -19.11
N PRO A 252 14.13 -10.84 -19.53
CA PRO A 252 14.36 -12.28 -19.67
C PRO A 252 15.14 -12.64 -20.93
N TYR A 253 15.05 -11.83 -22.00
CA TYR A 253 15.63 -12.17 -23.31
C TYR A 253 17.16 -12.31 -23.30
N PRO A 254 17.93 -11.45 -22.60
CA PRO A 254 19.35 -11.69 -22.39
C PRO A 254 19.66 -13.02 -21.69
N LEU A 255 18.79 -13.47 -20.78
CA LEU A 255 18.95 -14.75 -20.07
C LEU A 255 18.65 -15.94 -20.98
N ILE A 256 17.64 -15.83 -21.85
CA ILE A 256 17.32 -16.87 -22.84
C ILE A 256 18.53 -17.14 -23.74
N ASN A 257 19.18 -16.09 -24.24
CA ASN A 257 20.35 -16.23 -25.11
C ASN A 257 21.61 -16.72 -24.38
N SER A 258 21.84 -16.26 -23.15
CA SER A 258 23.10 -16.54 -22.44
C SER A 258 23.06 -17.83 -21.64
N TRP A 259 21.93 -18.17 -21.01
CA TRP A 259 21.78 -19.35 -20.16
C TRP A 259 20.99 -20.45 -20.83
N GLY A 260 20.14 -20.13 -21.81
CA GLY A 260 19.25 -21.06 -22.48
C GLY A 260 17.78 -20.95 -22.04
N PRO A 261 16.83 -21.43 -22.87
CA PRO A 261 15.38 -21.47 -22.58
C PRO A 261 15.02 -22.15 -21.24
N GLY A 262 15.58 -23.34 -20.99
CA GLY A 262 15.24 -24.16 -19.83
C GLY A 262 15.69 -23.54 -18.50
N GLN A 263 16.90 -23.01 -18.46
CA GLN A 263 17.44 -22.30 -17.29
C GLN A 263 16.63 -21.03 -17.00
N THR A 264 16.19 -20.33 -18.05
CA THR A 264 15.34 -19.13 -17.90
C THR A 264 13.96 -19.49 -17.34
N TRP A 265 13.34 -20.57 -17.83
CA TRP A 265 12.10 -21.10 -17.23
C TRP A 265 12.30 -21.50 -15.78
N ALA A 266 13.36 -22.26 -15.48
CA ALA A 266 13.67 -22.70 -14.12
C ALA A 266 13.86 -21.51 -13.16
N LEU A 267 14.51 -20.43 -13.61
CA LEU A 267 14.67 -19.21 -12.84
C LEU A 267 13.32 -18.52 -12.57
N LEU A 268 12.53 -18.25 -13.61
CA LEU A 268 11.30 -17.46 -13.48
C LEU A 268 10.18 -18.22 -12.77
N VAL A 269 10.01 -19.51 -13.07
CA VAL A 269 9.06 -20.40 -12.36
C VAL A 269 9.55 -20.67 -10.94
N GLY A 270 10.86 -20.88 -10.75
CA GLY A 270 11.46 -21.05 -9.43
C GLY A 270 11.24 -19.82 -8.55
N LEU A 271 11.53 -18.61 -9.07
CA LEU A 271 11.27 -17.36 -8.37
C LEU A 271 9.80 -17.17 -8.06
N SER A 272 8.90 -17.41 -9.03
CA SER A 272 7.45 -17.33 -8.82
C SER A 272 6.99 -18.30 -7.73
N THR A 273 7.51 -19.53 -7.73
CA THR A 273 7.20 -20.55 -6.73
C THR A 273 7.69 -20.13 -5.34
N VAL A 274 8.91 -19.60 -5.23
CA VAL A 274 9.45 -19.07 -3.98
C VAL A 274 8.58 -17.91 -3.46
N LEU A 275 8.19 -16.97 -4.33
CA LEU A 275 7.33 -15.85 -3.96
C LEU A 275 5.94 -16.35 -3.52
N CYS A 276 5.36 -17.33 -4.20
CA CYS A 276 4.09 -17.94 -3.82
C CYS A 276 4.19 -18.62 -2.45
N LEU A 277 5.23 -19.42 -2.18
CA LEU A 277 5.38 -20.15 -0.93
C LEU A 277 5.83 -19.27 0.24
N LEU A 278 6.37 -18.08 -0.04
CA LEU A 278 6.95 -17.16 0.93
C LEU A 278 6.08 -16.90 2.18
N PRO A 279 4.75 -16.67 2.08
CA PRO A 279 3.89 -16.40 3.24
C PRO A 279 3.82 -17.53 4.26
N TRP A 280 4.10 -18.78 3.84
CA TRP A 280 3.91 -19.98 4.67
C TRP A 280 5.20 -20.56 5.23
N LEU A 281 6.37 -20.03 4.84
CA LEU A 281 7.67 -20.51 5.30
C LEU A 281 7.83 -20.35 6.83
N PRO A 282 8.26 -21.39 7.57
CA PRO A 282 8.27 -21.41 9.04
C PRO A 282 9.08 -20.29 9.69
N SER A 283 10.25 -19.95 9.14
CA SER A 283 11.12 -18.88 9.64
C SER A 283 10.52 -17.48 9.50
N ARG A 284 9.39 -17.35 8.80
CA ARG A 284 8.71 -16.08 8.51
C ARG A 284 7.24 -16.07 8.90
N ARG A 285 6.73 -17.17 9.49
CA ARG A 285 5.42 -17.13 10.13
C ARG A 285 5.52 -16.19 11.33
N PRO A 286 4.68 -15.13 11.41
CA PRO A 286 4.62 -14.35 12.63
C PRO A 286 4.26 -15.31 13.78
N LYS A 287 4.95 -15.15 14.92
CA LYS A 287 4.58 -15.82 16.17
C LYS A 287 3.07 -15.57 16.36
N GLN A 288 2.27 -16.59 16.69
CA GLN A 288 0.82 -16.42 16.88
C GLN A 288 0.60 -15.24 17.83
N THR A 289 0.10 -14.14 17.29
CA THR A 289 -0.22 -12.96 18.07
C THR A 289 -1.57 -13.19 18.74
N PRO A 290 -1.76 -12.72 19.99
CA PRO A 290 -2.98 -13.01 20.73
C PRO A 290 -4.20 -12.46 19.99
N VAL A 291 -5.14 -13.32 19.63
CA VAL A 291 -6.38 -12.95 18.93
C VAL A 291 -7.24 -12.10 19.86
N ALA A 292 -7.95 -11.11 19.30
CA ALA A 292 -8.89 -10.31 20.09
C ALA A 292 -9.99 -11.20 20.70
N VAL A 293 -10.25 -11.03 21.98
CA VAL A 293 -11.24 -11.81 22.73
C VAL A 293 -12.43 -10.92 23.07
N VAL A 294 -13.63 -11.42 22.80
CA VAL A 294 -14.90 -10.77 23.16
C VAL A 294 -15.36 -11.33 24.49
N TYR A 295 -15.81 -10.45 25.38
CA TYR A 295 -16.42 -10.80 26.66
C TYR A 295 -17.93 -10.53 26.56
N PRO A 296 -18.76 -11.56 26.31
CA PRO A 296 -20.19 -11.39 26.08
C PRO A 296 -20.94 -10.57 27.15
N PRO A 297 -20.68 -10.73 28.47
CA PRO A 297 -21.38 -9.95 29.48
C PRO A 297 -21.19 -8.43 29.31
N ASP A 298 -20.01 -8.01 28.86
CA ASP A 298 -19.60 -6.61 28.69
C ASP A 298 -19.78 -6.08 27.26
N CYS A 299 -20.13 -6.96 26.31
CA CYS A 299 -20.41 -6.63 24.93
C CYS A 299 -21.85 -6.11 24.80
N ASN A 300 -22.00 -4.86 24.35
CA ASN A 300 -23.31 -4.24 24.13
C ASN A 300 -23.83 -4.36 22.68
N GLY A 301 -23.11 -5.07 21.80
CA GLY A 301 -23.53 -5.27 20.42
C GLY A 301 -23.52 -4.03 19.51
N CYS A 302 -22.85 -2.93 19.90
CA CYS A 302 -22.90 -1.66 19.14
C CYS A 302 -22.28 -1.70 17.73
N GLY A 303 -21.39 -2.67 17.45
CA GLY A 303 -20.77 -2.83 16.13
C GLY A 303 -19.62 -1.87 15.80
N TRP A 304 -19.15 -1.01 16.71
CA TRP A 304 -18.03 -0.10 16.41
C TRP A 304 -16.73 -0.85 16.12
N CYS A 305 -16.48 -1.97 16.82
CA CYS A 305 -15.33 -2.83 16.52
C CYS A 305 -15.40 -3.46 15.12
N LEU A 306 -16.61 -3.76 14.61
CA LEU A 306 -16.82 -4.22 13.23
C LEU A 306 -16.46 -3.10 12.24
N ALA A 307 -16.99 -1.89 12.49
CA ALA A 307 -16.74 -0.71 11.64
C ALA A 307 -15.26 -0.27 11.63
N ASP A 308 -14.52 -0.62 12.67
CA ASP A 308 -13.10 -0.27 12.88
C ASP A 308 -12.17 -1.48 12.73
N CYS A 309 -12.59 -2.59 12.13
CA CYS A 309 -11.69 -3.71 11.83
C CYS A 309 -11.21 -3.65 10.37
N PRO A 310 -9.92 -3.37 10.09
CA PRO A 310 -9.48 -3.10 8.72
C PRO A 310 -9.13 -4.38 7.98
N TYR A 311 -9.26 -5.51 8.68
CA TYR A 311 -9.01 -6.85 8.19
C TYR A 311 -10.31 -7.65 8.07
N GLU A 312 -11.46 -7.02 8.36
CA GLU A 312 -12.78 -7.67 8.36
C GLU A 312 -12.82 -8.93 9.24
N ALA A 313 -11.99 -8.94 10.30
CA ALA A 313 -11.86 -10.04 11.25
C ALA A 313 -12.99 -10.09 12.28
N ILE A 314 -13.97 -9.19 12.21
CA ILE A 314 -15.06 -9.10 13.19
C ILE A 314 -16.37 -9.25 12.45
N SER A 315 -17.28 -10.04 13.01
CA SER A 315 -18.67 -10.16 12.58
C SER A 315 -19.61 -9.98 13.77
N MET A 316 -20.90 -9.74 13.52
CA MET A 316 -21.91 -9.65 14.58
C MET A 316 -22.80 -10.89 14.49
N LYS A 317 -22.93 -11.61 15.60
CA LYS A 317 -23.86 -12.74 15.74
C LYS A 317 -24.90 -12.44 16.82
N GLU A 318 -25.96 -13.24 16.88
CA GLU A 318 -26.87 -13.20 18.02
C GLU A 318 -26.10 -13.51 19.32
N HIS A 319 -26.51 -12.85 20.39
CA HIS A 319 -25.87 -13.00 21.68
C HIS A 319 -26.30 -14.31 22.34
N ASP A 320 -25.33 -15.12 22.77
CA ASP A 320 -25.57 -16.46 23.30
C ASP A 320 -26.52 -16.52 24.53
N TYR A 321 -26.63 -15.40 25.26
CA TYR A 321 -27.34 -15.32 26.54
C TYR A 321 -28.42 -14.23 26.59
N LYS A 322 -28.49 -13.34 25.59
CA LYS A 322 -29.42 -12.20 25.56
C LYS A 322 -30.20 -12.19 24.25
N PRO A 323 -31.41 -12.79 24.22
CA PRO A 323 -32.25 -12.78 23.03
C PRO A 323 -32.47 -11.36 22.49
N GLY A 324 -32.48 -11.22 21.15
CA GLY A 324 -32.64 -9.93 20.47
C GLY A 324 -31.41 -9.00 20.52
N HIS A 325 -30.34 -9.37 21.24
CA HIS A 325 -29.08 -8.62 21.25
C HIS A 325 -28.05 -9.29 20.34
N LYS A 326 -27.11 -8.48 19.83
CA LYS A 326 -25.96 -8.96 19.06
C LYS A 326 -24.70 -8.93 19.92
N GLN A 327 -23.76 -9.81 19.60
CA GLN A 327 -22.41 -9.79 20.13
C GLN A 327 -21.39 -9.87 18.99
N SER A 328 -20.22 -9.31 19.22
CA SER A 328 -19.10 -9.41 18.27
C SER A 328 -18.50 -10.81 18.31
N VAL A 329 -18.03 -11.29 17.17
CA VAL A 329 -17.25 -12.54 17.06
C VAL A 329 -16.02 -12.27 16.21
N VAL A 330 -14.87 -12.71 16.69
CA VAL A 330 -13.57 -12.46 16.04
C VAL A 330 -13.14 -13.71 15.28
N ASP A 331 -12.79 -13.54 14.01
CA ASP A 331 -12.15 -14.55 13.17
C ASP A 331 -10.63 -14.58 13.46
N PRO A 332 -10.10 -15.68 14.03
CA PRO A 332 -8.69 -15.78 14.38
C PRO A 332 -7.76 -15.75 13.17
N ASP A 333 -8.21 -16.16 11.98
CA ASP A 333 -7.38 -16.23 10.77
C ASP A 333 -7.16 -14.85 10.14
N LEU A 334 -8.04 -13.90 10.45
CA LEU A 334 -7.98 -12.52 9.94
C LEU A 334 -7.41 -11.53 10.97
N CYS A 335 -7.46 -11.87 12.27
CA CYS A 335 -7.02 -10.98 13.34
C CYS A 335 -5.49 -10.78 13.34
N VAL A 336 -5.02 -9.53 13.38
CA VAL A 336 -3.59 -9.17 13.47
C VAL A 336 -3.19 -8.60 14.83
N SER A 337 -4.06 -8.71 15.84
CA SER A 337 -3.79 -8.23 17.20
C SER A 337 -3.43 -6.73 17.31
N CYS A 338 -3.91 -5.90 16.37
CA CYS A 338 -3.60 -4.46 16.35
C CYS A 338 -4.31 -3.64 17.44
N GLY A 339 -5.33 -4.19 18.11
CA GLY A 339 -6.01 -3.52 19.23
C GLY A 339 -6.97 -2.40 18.86
N ILE A 340 -7.12 -2.05 17.57
CA ILE A 340 -8.01 -0.96 17.14
C ILE A 340 -9.47 -1.18 17.59
N CYS A 341 -9.93 -2.43 17.55
CA CYS A 341 -11.26 -2.83 17.98
C CYS A 341 -11.48 -2.62 19.49
N ALA A 342 -10.45 -2.87 20.31
CA ALA A 342 -10.49 -2.61 21.75
C ALA A 342 -10.51 -1.10 22.03
N GLY A 343 -9.74 -0.32 21.27
CA GLY A 343 -9.78 1.16 21.29
C GLY A 343 -11.11 1.76 20.81
N ALA A 344 -11.84 1.04 19.97
CA ALA A 344 -13.18 1.41 19.51
C ALA A 344 -14.28 1.01 20.51
N CYS A 345 -14.03 0.11 21.46
CA CYS A 345 -15.09 -0.45 22.28
C CYS A 345 -15.64 0.58 23.27
N PRO A 346 -16.96 0.88 23.28
CA PRO A 346 -17.52 1.82 24.25
C PRO A 346 -17.39 1.34 25.69
N SER A 347 -17.43 0.02 25.92
CA SER A 347 -17.25 -0.57 27.24
C SER A 347 -15.82 -0.36 27.77
N SER A 348 -14.81 -0.17 26.90
CA SER A 348 -13.43 0.18 27.28
C SER A 348 -13.27 1.61 27.85
N SER A 349 -14.37 2.36 28.04
CA SER A 349 -14.30 3.71 28.60
C SER A 349 -14.23 3.64 30.13
N PRO A 350 -13.20 4.23 30.79
CA PRO A 350 -12.99 4.19 32.24
C PRO A 350 -14.05 4.92 33.08
N PHE A 351 -15.19 5.30 32.49
CA PHE A 351 -16.17 6.22 33.06
C PHE A 351 -17.54 5.58 33.33
N ARG A 352 -17.64 4.24 33.37
CA ARG A 352 -18.85 3.60 33.89
C ARG A 352 -18.80 3.60 35.42
N HIS A 353 -19.96 3.72 36.06
CA HIS A 353 -20.14 3.60 37.52
C HIS A 353 -20.00 2.13 37.98
N VAL A 354 -18.97 1.44 37.55
CA VAL A 354 -18.62 0.09 38.00
C VAL A 354 -17.20 0.12 38.55
N ASP A 355 -17.00 -0.58 39.67
CA ASP A 355 -15.74 -0.59 40.43
C ASP A 355 -14.56 -1.18 39.62
N GLU A 356 -14.85 -1.95 38.57
CA GLU A 356 -13.85 -2.55 37.70
C GLU A 356 -14.04 -2.16 36.23
N LEU A 357 -12.93 -1.76 35.58
CA LEU A 357 -12.88 -1.47 34.15
C LEU A 357 -12.97 -2.77 33.34
N THR A 358 -14.18 -3.15 32.98
CA THR A 358 -14.45 -4.27 32.06
C THR A 358 -14.55 -3.78 30.62
N THR A 359 -14.31 -4.66 29.65
CA THR A 359 -14.47 -4.33 28.23
C THR A 359 -15.16 -5.44 27.47
N GLY A 360 -15.96 -5.08 26.47
CA GLY A 360 -16.62 -6.05 25.60
C GLY A 360 -15.66 -6.74 24.63
N ILE A 361 -14.49 -6.16 24.33
CA ILE A 361 -13.47 -6.77 23.47
C ILE A 361 -12.07 -6.26 23.85
N SER A 362 -11.12 -7.17 24.01
CA SER A 362 -9.73 -6.85 24.37
C SER A 362 -8.71 -7.65 23.55
N ILE A 363 -7.45 -7.26 23.62
CA ILE A 363 -6.33 -8.09 23.17
C ILE A 363 -5.70 -8.73 24.42
N PRO A 364 -5.54 -10.06 24.47
CA PRO A 364 -4.83 -10.71 25.56
C PRO A 364 -3.42 -10.14 25.76
N GLY A 365 -3.08 -9.76 27.00
CA GLY A 365 -1.80 -9.11 27.35
C GLY A 365 -1.70 -7.62 26.99
N LEU A 366 -2.76 -7.04 26.43
CA LEU A 366 -2.92 -5.61 26.18
C LEU A 366 -4.34 -5.19 26.58
N HIS A 367 -4.77 -5.60 27.78
CA HIS A 367 -6.08 -5.22 28.28
C HIS A 367 -6.09 -3.71 28.54
N ILE A 368 -7.23 -3.05 28.28
CA ILE A 368 -7.31 -1.58 28.47
C ILE A 368 -7.04 -1.19 29.93
N LYS A 369 -7.40 -2.05 30.89
CA LYS A 369 -7.05 -1.90 32.31
C LYS A 369 -5.53 -1.90 32.56
N GLU A 370 -4.81 -2.81 31.92
CA GLU A 370 -3.35 -2.90 32.03
C GLU A 370 -2.68 -1.67 31.42
N LEU A 371 -3.18 -1.23 30.25
CA LEU A 371 -2.71 0.00 29.61
C LEU A 371 -2.96 1.23 30.51
N LEU A 372 -4.13 1.32 31.15
CA LEU A 372 -4.47 2.39 32.09
C LEU A 372 -3.55 2.40 33.30
N SER A 373 -3.37 1.25 33.95
CA SER A 373 -2.45 1.11 35.07
C SER A 373 -1.04 1.52 34.66
N LEU A 374 -0.56 1.08 33.49
CA LEU A 374 0.77 1.43 33.01
C LEU A 374 0.92 2.93 32.76
N THR A 375 -0.07 3.57 32.14
CA THR A 375 -0.08 5.01 31.95
C THR A 375 -0.04 5.76 33.27
N GLU A 376 -0.88 5.38 34.24
CA GLU A 376 -0.90 6.02 35.55
C GLU A 376 0.43 5.87 36.29
N THR A 377 1.00 4.66 36.31
CA THR A 377 2.30 4.42 36.92
C THR A 377 3.37 5.29 36.29
N LYS A 378 3.50 5.30 34.96
CA LYS A 378 4.52 6.09 34.27
C LYS A 378 4.34 7.60 34.46
N LEU A 379 3.10 8.11 34.51
CA LEU A 379 2.85 9.54 34.72
C LEU A 379 3.11 9.99 36.16
N ARG A 380 2.87 9.13 37.15
CA ARG A 380 3.17 9.43 38.56
C ARG A 380 4.66 9.45 38.89
N GLU A 381 5.48 8.80 38.07
CA GLU A 381 6.94 8.81 38.17
C GLU A 381 7.58 10.09 37.62
N LEU A 382 6.81 10.97 36.97
CA LEU A 382 7.32 12.21 36.37
C LEU A 382 7.44 13.34 37.40
N ASP A 383 8.43 14.21 37.18
CA ASP A 383 8.68 15.39 38.01
C ASP A 383 7.57 16.45 37.80
N ALA A 384 7.17 17.12 38.89
CA ALA A 384 6.17 18.19 38.87
C ALA A 384 6.71 19.54 38.38
N GLY A 385 8.02 19.67 38.12
CA GLY A 385 8.69 20.93 37.78
C GLY A 385 8.56 21.37 36.32
N ALA A 386 7.93 20.56 35.46
CA ALA A 386 7.71 20.85 34.05
C ALA A 386 6.40 20.18 33.57
N PRO A 387 5.81 20.61 32.44
CA PRO A 387 4.63 19.95 31.89
C PRO A 387 4.92 18.47 31.63
N ARG A 388 4.17 17.60 32.30
CA ARG A 388 4.12 16.15 32.14
C ARG A 388 3.37 15.83 30.85
N ILE A 389 4.00 15.05 30.00
CA ILE A 389 3.44 14.64 28.70
C ILE A 389 3.36 13.12 28.63
N MET A 390 2.21 12.62 28.19
CA MET A 390 2.05 11.23 27.80
C MET A 390 2.25 11.08 26.28
N LEU A 391 3.29 10.37 25.86
CA LEU A 391 3.58 10.06 24.46
C LEU A 391 3.25 8.58 24.13
N TYR A 392 2.22 8.37 23.32
CA TYR A 392 1.89 7.04 22.78
C TYR A 392 2.50 6.85 21.39
N GLY A 393 3.10 5.68 21.15
CA GLY A 393 3.70 5.28 19.88
C GLY A 393 3.13 3.99 19.32
N CYS A 394 3.38 3.74 18.03
CA CYS A 394 3.14 2.45 17.38
C CYS A 394 4.48 1.77 17.09
N ASP A 395 4.56 0.45 17.23
CA ASP A 395 5.77 -0.36 16.96
C ASP A 395 6.33 -0.22 15.53
N HIS A 396 5.50 0.29 14.60
CA HIS A 396 5.86 0.52 13.20
C HIS A 396 6.03 2.02 12.85
N GLY A 397 5.87 2.92 13.82
CA GLY A 397 6.06 4.36 13.70
C GLY A 397 7.43 4.82 14.19
N SER A 398 7.53 6.10 14.54
CA SER A 398 8.71 6.66 15.20
C SER A 398 9.01 5.93 16.51
N VAL A 399 10.29 5.78 16.84
CA VAL A 399 10.73 5.15 18.10
C VAL A 399 10.45 6.10 19.26
N VAL A 400 9.53 5.74 20.15
CA VAL A 400 9.10 6.61 21.27
C VAL A 400 9.86 6.34 22.56
N GLU A 401 10.37 5.12 22.76
CA GLU A 401 11.05 4.71 23.99
C GLU A 401 12.28 5.57 24.27
N GLY A 402 13.01 5.97 23.21
CA GLY A 402 14.17 6.85 23.31
C GLY A 402 13.84 8.31 23.67
N MET A 403 12.57 8.66 23.85
CA MET A 403 12.11 10.02 24.19
C MET A 403 11.61 10.14 25.63
N GLN A 404 11.74 9.07 26.44
CA GLN A 404 11.38 9.13 27.86
C GLN A 404 12.33 10.09 28.59
N SER A 405 11.76 11.00 29.37
CA SER A 405 12.48 12.00 30.16
C SER A 405 11.76 12.23 31.50
N ASN A 406 12.33 13.07 32.36
CA ASN A 406 11.76 13.43 33.66
C ASN A 406 10.31 13.96 33.60
N ASN A 407 9.88 14.50 32.46
CA ASN A 407 8.55 15.04 32.25
C ASN A 407 7.84 14.44 31.03
N VAL A 408 8.35 13.35 30.47
CA VAL A 408 7.73 12.65 29.32
C VAL A 408 7.67 11.16 29.59
N ALA A 409 6.46 10.64 29.75
CA ALA A 409 6.18 9.22 29.80
C ALA A 409 5.90 8.68 28.39
N THR A 410 6.47 7.53 28.05
CA THR A 410 6.30 6.93 26.71
C THR A 410 5.75 5.52 26.79
N ILE A 411 4.83 5.16 25.88
CA ILE A 411 4.32 3.79 25.73
C ILE A 411 4.25 3.47 24.24
N SER A 412 4.93 2.41 23.79
CA SER A 412 4.70 1.81 22.47
C SER A 412 3.74 0.63 22.55
N MET A 413 3.05 0.39 21.45
CA MET A 413 2.04 -0.65 21.30
C MET A 413 1.92 -1.05 19.83
N PRO A 414 1.26 -2.19 19.51
CA PRO A 414 1.12 -2.64 18.13
C PRO A 414 0.49 -1.58 17.21
N CYS A 415 -0.47 -0.80 17.72
CA CYS A 415 -1.06 0.32 16.99
C CYS A 415 -1.50 1.43 17.94
N SER A 416 -1.18 2.69 17.63
CA SER A 416 -1.61 3.85 18.43
C SER A 416 -3.14 4.02 18.49
N ALA A 417 -3.87 3.44 17.52
CA ALA A 417 -5.33 3.46 17.51
C ALA A 417 -5.99 2.46 18.49
N LEU A 418 -5.18 1.69 19.24
CA LEU A 418 -5.61 0.98 20.44
C LEU A 418 -5.98 1.97 21.56
N VAL A 419 -5.35 3.15 21.62
CA VAL A 419 -5.64 4.16 22.65
C VAL A 419 -7.06 4.71 22.47
N PRO A 420 -7.99 4.48 23.41
CA PRO A 420 -9.33 5.04 23.32
C PRO A 420 -9.30 6.57 23.51
N PRO A 421 -10.13 7.36 22.79
CA PRO A 421 -10.24 8.81 23.06
C PRO A 421 -10.69 9.13 24.49
N ALA A 422 -11.50 8.26 25.09
CA ALA A 422 -11.90 8.36 26.50
C ALA A 422 -10.71 8.32 27.46
N PHE A 423 -9.63 7.65 27.07
CA PHE A 423 -8.42 7.52 27.86
C PHE A 423 -7.63 8.84 27.90
N VAL A 424 -7.55 9.54 26.77
CA VAL A 424 -6.96 10.88 26.68
C VAL A 424 -7.75 11.86 27.55
N ASP A 425 -9.08 11.80 27.47
CA ASP A 425 -9.98 12.60 28.32
C ASP A 425 -9.78 12.30 29.82
N TYR A 426 -9.54 11.04 30.19
CA TYR A 426 -9.27 10.65 31.58
C TYR A 426 -7.95 11.24 32.09
N VAL A 427 -6.87 11.03 31.34
CA VAL A 427 -5.51 11.47 31.71
C VAL A 427 -5.48 12.99 31.94
N LEU A 428 -6.12 13.76 31.06
CA LEU A 428 -6.16 15.22 31.16
C LEU A 428 -7.11 15.71 32.27
N ARG A 429 -8.25 15.03 32.50
CA ARG A 429 -9.19 15.42 33.56
C ARG A 429 -8.65 15.14 34.96
N GLN A 430 -7.98 14.01 35.14
CA GLN A 430 -7.39 13.63 36.44
C GLN A 430 -6.07 14.34 36.71
N ASP A 431 -5.68 15.27 35.84
CA ASP A 431 -4.45 16.06 35.95
C ASP A 431 -3.19 15.19 36.12
N LEU A 432 -3.18 14.04 35.44
CA LEU A 432 -2.03 13.14 35.41
C LEU A 432 -0.98 13.62 34.40
N ALA A 433 -1.41 14.37 33.38
CA ALA A 433 -0.54 14.99 32.39
C ALA A 433 -1.12 16.32 31.90
N GLU A 434 -0.27 17.31 31.66
CA GLU A 434 -0.62 18.58 31.05
C GLU A 434 -0.86 18.41 29.54
N GLY A 435 -0.30 17.37 28.89
CA GLY A 435 -0.58 17.07 27.49
C GLY A 435 -0.46 15.61 27.09
N VAL A 436 -1.12 15.26 25.98
CA VAL A 436 -1.03 13.93 25.36
C VAL A 436 -0.61 14.06 23.90
N LEU A 437 0.50 13.41 23.55
CA LEU A 437 1.00 13.30 22.18
C LEU A 437 0.83 11.86 21.70
N ILE A 438 0.28 11.66 20.52
CA ILE A 438 0.11 10.34 19.91
C ILE A 438 0.80 10.34 18.56
N SER A 439 1.72 9.41 18.38
CA SER A 439 2.50 9.24 17.15
C SER A 439 2.32 7.85 16.57
N GLY A 440 2.58 7.71 15.26
CA GLY A 440 2.45 6.42 14.59
C GLY A 440 2.99 6.39 13.17
N CYS A 441 2.48 5.43 12.38
CA CYS A 441 2.84 5.26 10.97
C CYS A 441 2.51 6.51 10.15
N CYS A 442 3.23 6.74 9.05
CA CYS A 442 2.97 7.85 8.14
C CYS A 442 1.58 7.74 7.49
N GLU A 443 0.96 8.89 7.22
CA GLU A 443 -0.31 8.96 6.51
C GLU A 443 -0.19 8.29 5.12
N GLY A 444 -1.17 7.47 4.76
CA GLY A 444 -1.15 6.69 3.51
C GLY A 444 -0.25 5.44 3.54
N ASP A 445 0.59 5.26 4.57
CA ASP A 445 1.44 4.07 4.74
C ASP A 445 1.24 3.36 6.09
N CYS A 446 0.02 3.39 6.63
CA CYS A 446 -0.26 2.75 7.91
C CYS A 446 -0.01 1.23 7.85
N TYR A 447 0.82 0.70 8.76
CA TYR A 447 1.09 -0.73 8.80
C TYR A 447 -0.20 -1.53 9.00
N HIS A 448 -1.09 -1.08 9.89
CA HIS A 448 -2.40 -1.70 10.15
C HIS A 448 -3.53 -1.14 9.27
N ARG A 449 -3.21 -0.75 8.03
CA ARG A 449 -4.10 -0.21 6.97
C ARG A 449 -4.73 1.15 7.29
N LEU A 450 -5.49 1.27 8.37
CA LEU A 450 -6.34 2.46 8.65
C LEU A 450 -6.19 3.02 10.08
N GLY A 451 -5.27 2.49 10.88
CA GLY A 451 -5.12 2.88 12.30
C GLY A 451 -5.00 4.40 12.51
N ASN A 452 -4.05 5.06 11.83
CA ASN A 452 -3.87 6.51 11.95
C ASN A 452 -5.10 7.29 11.45
N THR A 453 -5.67 6.92 10.29
CA THR A 453 -6.87 7.54 9.73
C THR A 453 -8.06 7.46 10.68
N TRP A 454 -8.29 6.31 11.32
CA TRP A 454 -9.38 6.20 12.30
C TRP A 454 -9.11 6.99 13.56
N MET A 455 -7.86 7.06 14.00
CA MET A 455 -7.49 7.90 15.13
C MET A 455 -7.77 9.38 14.82
N ASP A 456 -7.38 9.87 13.64
CA ASP A 456 -7.71 11.22 13.19
C ASP A 456 -9.22 11.45 13.18
N GLN A 457 -10.00 10.56 12.57
CA GLN A 457 -11.46 10.70 12.50
C GLN A 457 -12.12 10.67 13.89
N ARG A 458 -11.64 9.85 14.82
CA ARG A 458 -12.14 9.81 16.21
C ARG A 458 -11.87 11.13 16.93
N PHE A 459 -10.70 11.72 16.72
CA PHE A 459 -10.33 12.99 17.36
C PHE A 459 -11.00 14.18 16.65
N ALA A 460 -11.17 14.14 15.33
CA ALA A 460 -11.93 15.11 14.53
C ALA A 460 -13.46 15.02 14.71
N MET A 461 -13.95 14.06 15.52
CA MET A 461 -15.38 13.83 15.78
C MET A 461 -16.18 13.32 14.56
N GLU A 462 -15.50 12.76 13.57
CA GLU A 462 -16.05 12.16 12.35
C GLU A 462 -16.37 10.67 12.52
N ARG A 463 -15.78 10.02 13.53
CA ARG A 463 -15.93 8.58 13.82
C ARG A 463 -16.10 8.31 15.31
N MET A 464 -16.90 7.31 15.67
CA MET A 464 -17.04 6.85 17.06
C MET A 464 -15.91 5.86 17.41
N PRO A 465 -15.48 5.80 18.69
CA PRO A 465 -15.77 6.77 19.75
C PRO A 465 -15.12 8.12 19.47
N LYS A 466 -15.79 9.22 19.83
CA LYS A 466 -15.28 10.58 19.61
C LYS A 466 -14.48 11.08 20.80
N LEU A 467 -13.45 11.90 20.56
CA LEU A 467 -12.87 12.71 21.64
C LEU A 467 -13.93 13.70 22.15
N ARG A 468 -14.14 13.75 23.47
CA ARG A 468 -15.17 14.62 24.07
C ARG A 468 -14.84 16.08 23.77
N THR A 469 -15.88 16.89 23.52
CA THR A 469 -15.75 18.33 23.21
C THR A 469 -15.12 19.14 24.35
N ARG A 470 -15.25 18.68 25.60
CA ARG A 470 -14.65 19.29 26.78
C ARG A 470 -13.12 19.17 26.86
N VAL A 471 -12.52 18.26 26.07
CA VAL A 471 -11.07 18.07 26.08
C VAL A 471 -10.43 19.23 25.32
N PRO A 472 -9.55 20.04 25.97
CA PRO A 472 -8.89 21.14 25.30
C PRO A 472 -7.98 20.62 24.19
N ARG A 473 -8.21 21.09 22.95
CA ARG A 473 -7.57 20.52 21.75
C ARG A 473 -6.09 20.86 21.69
N GLU A 474 -5.70 21.97 22.28
CA GLU A 474 -4.33 22.42 22.44
C GLU A 474 -3.50 21.52 23.38
N ARG A 475 -4.15 20.72 24.24
CA ARG A 475 -3.49 19.72 25.12
C ARG A 475 -3.36 18.34 24.48
N VAL A 476 -3.77 18.19 23.22
CA VAL A 476 -3.77 16.90 22.51
C VAL A 476 -3.17 17.07 21.13
N ARG A 477 -2.15 16.27 20.81
CA ARG A 477 -1.46 16.36 19.52
C ARG A 477 -1.34 14.99 18.87
N LEU A 478 -1.70 14.89 17.59
CA LEU A 478 -1.53 13.69 16.76
C LEU A 478 -0.44 13.97 15.70
N ARG A 479 0.50 13.04 15.51
CA ARG A 479 1.59 13.16 14.51
C ARG A 479 1.89 11.84 13.80
N TRP A 480 1.80 11.82 12.47
CA TRP A 480 1.95 10.61 11.66
C TRP A 480 3.24 10.63 10.84
N LEU A 481 4.36 10.35 11.51
CA LEU A 481 5.69 10.60 10.93
C LEU A 481 6.37 9.31 10.40
N GLY A 482 5.88 8.13 10.77
CA GLY A 482 6.48 6.85 10.36
C GLY A 482 7.85 6.59 11.01
N ALA A 483 8.46 5.45 10.70
CA ALA A 483 9.72 5.02 11.34
C ALA A 483 10.90 5.99 11.15
N GLN A 484 10.94 6.66 10.00
CA GLN A 484 11.94 7.67 9.65
C GLN A 484 11.76 9.00 10.42
N GLY A 485 10.58 9.21 11.00
CA GLY A 485 10.15 10.45 11.63
C GLY A 485 10.63 10.66 13.06
N THR A 486 11.54 9.84 13.57
CA THR A 486 11.95 9.88 14.99
C THR A 486 12.58 11.22 15.38
N GLY A 487 13.46 11.78 14.55
CA GLY A 487 14.06 13.10 14.84
C GLY A 487 13.07 14.28 14.70
N GLU A 488 12.07 14.16 13.84
CA GLU A 488 10.99 15.14 13.71
C GLU A 488 10.02 15.05 14.88
N LEU A 489 9.70 13.85 15.35
CA LEU A 489 8.87 13.64 16.53
C LEU A 489 9.53 14.25 17.78
N GLY A 490 10.86 14.14 17.92
CA GLY A 490 11.58 14.79 19.02
C GLY A 490 11.44 16.32 19.01
N ARG A 491 11.52 16.94 17.82
CA ARG A 491 11.26 18.38 17.66
C ARG A 491 9.82 18.75 18.01
N GLU A 492 8.86 17.99 17.48
CA GLU A 492 7.44 18.18 17.80
C GLU A 492 7.13 18.04 19.29
N LEU A 493 7.81 17.13 19.99
CA LEU A 493 7.69 16.95 21.44
C LEU A 493 8.21 18.18 22.19
N ILE A 494 9.38 18.71 21.82
CA ILE A 494 9.95 19.93 22.42
C ILE A 494 9.02 21.13 22.17
N ASP A 495 8.55 21.29 20.94
CA ASP A 495 7.61 22.37 20.58
C ASP A 495 6.30 22.24 21.37
N PHE A 496 5.84 21.01 21.62
CA PHE A 496 4.65 20.75 22.43
C PHE A 496 4.88 21.08 23.91
N GLN A 497 6.03 20.73 24.47
CA GLN A 497 6.42 21.11 25.84
C GLN A 497 6.40 22.63 26.03
N GLN A 498 7.00 23.36 25.09
CA GLN A 498 7.04 24.83 25.14
C GLN A 498 5.64 25.45 25.05
N GLN A 499 4.78 24.92 24.17
CA GLN A 499 3.40 25.37 24.06
C GLN A 499 2.64 25.17 25.38
N LEU A 500 2.76 24.00 26.01
CA LEU A 500 2.08 23.70 27.27
C LEU A 500 2.59 24.57 28.42
N ALA A 501 3.91 24.78 28.51
CA ALA A 501 4.51 25.65 29.52
C ALA A 501 4.01 27.09 29.40
N LYS A 502 3.93 27.63 28.18
CA LYS A 502 3.40 28.97 27.92
C LYS A 502 1.93 29.08 28.34
N ASN A 503 1.10 28.11 27.95
CA ASN A 503 -0.31 28.11 28.30
C ASN A 503 -0.53 28.07 29.83
N SER A 504 0.32 27.34 30.57
CA SER A 504 0.25 27.32 32.04
C SER A 504 0.58 28.69 32.64
N ALA A 505 1.65 29.33 32.16
CA ALA A 505 2.06 30.65 32.67
C ALA A 505 1.02 31.75 32.39
N ASP A 506 0.35 31.70 31.23
CA ASP A 506 -0.71 32.65 30.89
C ASP A 506 -1.94 32.48 31.82
N VAL A 507 -2.26 31.25 32.24
CA VAL A 507 -3.34 30.98 33.22
C VAL A 507 -2.99 31.49 34.62
N ASP A 508 -1.76 31.26 35.08
CA ASP A 508 -1.31 31.74 36.39
C ASP A 508 -1.33 33.28 36.47
N LEU A 509 -0.95 33.97 35.38
CA LEU A 509 -1.00 35.43 35.30
C LEU A 509 -2.42 36.00 35.34
N LEU A 510 -3.37 35.34 34.67
CA LEU A 510 -4.78 35.76 34.71
C LEU A 510 -5.40 35.56 36.10
N GLN A 511 -5.10 34.45 36.77
CA GLN A 511 -5.56 34.20 38.15
C GLN A 511 -4.98 35.21 39.14
N LEU A 512 -3.71 35.60 38.99
CA LEU A 512 -3.09 36.65 39.81
C LEU A 512 -3.69 38.04 39.57
N GLN A 513 -4.19 38.32 38.36
CA GLN A 513 -4.90 39.57 38.04
C GLN A 513 -6.33 39.61 38.59
N GLU A 514 -7.00 38.47 38.70
CA GLU A 514 -8.33 38.37 39.32
C GLU A 514 -8.26 38.48 40.85
N VAL A 515 -7.24 37.90 41.50
CA VAL A 515 -7.04 37.99 42.96
C VAL A 515 -6.55 39.38 43.40
N GLY A 516 -5.97 40.18 42.49
CA GLY A 516 -5.53 41.55 42.77
C GLY A 516 -6.61 42.64 42.64
N ASN A 517 -7.84 42.27 42.29
CA ASN A 517 -8.98 43.18 42.10
C ASN A 517 -10.11 43.00 43.14
N ASP A 518 -9.93 42.11 44.13
CA ASP A 518 -10.71 42.05 45.37
C ASP A 518 -9.90 42.67 46.53
#